data_AF-A0A444MUA6-F1
#
_entry.id   AF-A0A444MUA6-F1
#
_cell.length_a   1.000
_cell.length_b   1.000
_cell.length_c   1.000
_cell.angle_alpha   90.00
_cell.angle_beta   90.00
_cell.angle_gamma   90.00
#
_symmetry.space_group_name_H-M   'P 1'
#
loop_
_entity.id
_entity.type
_entity.pdbx_description
1 polymer ?
#
loop_
_entity_poly.entity_id
_entity_poly.type
_entity_poly.pdbx_seq_one_letter_code
_entity_poly.pdbx_strand_id
1 'polypeptide(L)'
;MIQFNLPGNLTLLLEPANKKFRLVLIDGTQELACRKETRTNLKRFITSTESQLFKGRLQLYKNDDAIIIKLKGEDVGAITLSELEKALET
;
A
#
# COMPACT_ATOMS: atom_id res chain seq x y z
N MET A 1 1.04 11.98 7.45
CA MET A 1 0.51 11.32 6.23
C MET A 1 1.68 11.14 5.30
N ILE A 2 1.84 9.96 4.71
CA ILE A 2 2.93 9.63 3.78
C ILE A 2 2.33 9.34 2.42
N GLN A 3 3.04 9.73 1.36
CA GLN A 3 2.56 9.67 0.00
C GLN A 3 3.58 8.96 -0.89
N PHE A 4 3.08 8.10 -1.77
CA PHE A 4 3.84 7.48 -2.85
C PHE A 4 3.19 7.82 -4.19
N ASN A 5 3.96 8.46 -5.08
CA ASN A 5 3.50 8.75 -6.43
C ASN A 5 3.62 7.49 -7.28
N LEU A 6 2.53 7.15 -7.96
CA LEU A 6 2.44 6.01 -8.86
C LEU A 6 2.26 6.51 -10.31
N PRO A 7 2.45 5.66 -11.33
CA PRO A 7 2.18 6.04 -12.72
C PRO A 7 0.75 6.55 -12.95
N GLY A 8 0.57 7.39 -13.96
CA GLY A 8 -0.78 7.80 -14.41
C GLY A 8 -1.55 8.68 -13.43
N ASN A 9 -0.88 9.59 -12.73
CA ASN A 9 -1.44 10.48 -11.69
C ASN A 9 -2.04 9.74 -10.48
N LEU A 10 -1.76 8.45 -10.33
CA LEU A 10 -2.17 7.70 -9.18
C LEU A 10 -1.27 8.01 -7.98
N THR A 11 -1.85 7.93 -6.79
CA THR A 11 -1.12 8.17 -5.55
C THR A 11 -1.61 7.21 -4.48
N LEU A 12 -0.67 6.54 -3.81
CA LEU A 12 -0.95 5.77 -2.61
C LEU A 12 -0.65 6.63 -1.38
N LEU A 13 -1.65 6.83 -0.54
CA LEU A 13 -1.54 7.53 0.74
C LEU A 13 -1.53 6.52 1.89
N LEU A 14 -0.64 6.74 2.85
CA LEU A 14 -0.63 6.06 4.14
C LEU A 14 -0.99 7.07 5.23
N GLU A 15 -2.24 7.00 5.69
CA GLU A 15 -2.81 7.91 6.69
C GLU A 15 -2.83 7.24 8.08
N PRO A 16 -2.42 7.93 9.15
CA PRO A 16 -2.71 7.48 10.51
C PRO A 16 -4.22 7.38 10.74
N ALA A 17 -4.69 6.26 11.26
CA ALA A 17 -6.10 6.02 11.56
C ALA A 17 -6.22 5.31 12.92
N ASN A 18 -6.17 6.09 14.00
CA ASN A 18 -6.06 5.60 15.37
C ASN A 18 -4.83 4.69 15.54
N LYS A 19 -5.01 3.45 16.02
CA LYS A 19 -3.96 2.42 16.18
C LYS A 19 -3.62 1.68 14.88
N LYS A 20 -4.13 2.14 13.74
CA LYS A 20 -3.98 1.53 12.41
C LYS A 20 -3.48 2.58 11.42
N PHE A 21 -3.11 2.10 10.24
CA PHE A 21 -2.98 2.92 9.05
C PHE A 21 -4.18 2.71 8.14
N ARG A 22 -4.57 3.75 7.42
CA ARG A 22 -5.48 3.69 6.28
C ARG A 22 -4.65 3.91 5.02
N LEU A 23 -4.58 2.87 4.19
CA LEU A 23 -4.02 2.94 2.85
C LEU A 23 -5.12 3.42 1.91
N VAL A 24 -4.87 4.46 1.13
CA VAL A 24 -5.84 5.06 0.20
C VAL A 24 -5.17 5.21 -1.15
N LEU A 25 -5.80 4.67 -2.20
CA LEU A 25 -5.39 4.92 -3.59
C LEU A 25 -6.28 6.02 -4.17
N ILE A 26 -5.67 7.08 -4.69
CA ILE A 26 -6.35 8.22 -5.33
C ILE A 26 -5.83 8.44 -6.75
N ASP A 27 -6.62 9.10 -7.60
CA ASP A 27 -6.23 9.53 -8.98
C ASP A 27 -5.99 11.04 -9.11
N GLY A 28 -5.60 11.67 -8.00
CA GLY A 28 -5.44 13.12 -7.89
C GLY A 28 -6.72 13.86 -7.52
N THR A 29 -7.91 13.31 -7.79
CA THR A 29 -9.19 13.98 -7.47
C THR A 29 -10.12 13.15 -6.60
N GLN A 30 -10.13 11.82 -6.76
CA GLN A 30 -11.05 10.94 -6.06
C GLN A 30 -10.35 9.73 -5.44
N GLU A 31 -10.95 9.21 -4.36
CA GLU A 31 -10.56 7.94 -3.76
C GLU A 31 -11.09 6.76 -4.58
N LEU A 32 -10.17 5.95 -5.09
CA LEU A 32 -10.49 4.75 -5.86
C LEU A 32 -10.76 3.55 -4.95
N ALA A 33 -9.94 3.39 -3.91
CA ALA A 33 -10.07 2.35 -2.90
C ALA A 33 -9.31 2.72 -1.62
N CYS A 34 -9.77 2.19 -0.48
CA CYS A 34 -9.00 2.24 0.76
C CYS A 34 -9.04 0.94 1.54
N ARG A 35 -8.04 0.75 2.41
CA ARG A 35 -7.99 -0.34 3.36
C ARG A 35 -7.31 0.08 4.66
N LYS A 36 -7.90 -0.31 5.80
CA LYS A 36 -7.27 -0.12 7.11
C LYS A 36 -6.48 -1.37 7.48
N GLU A 37 -5.28 -1.19 7.99
CA GLU A 37 -4.44 -2.28 8.49
C GLU A 37 -3.56 -1.82 9.66
N THR A 38 -3.19 -2.75 10.54
CA THR A 38 -2.29 -2.48 11.66
C THR A 38 -0.84 -2.38 11.19
N ARG A 39 -0.03 -1.56 11.89
CA ARG A 39 1.42 -1.49 11.66
C ARG A 39 2.06 -2.87 11.77
N THR A 40 1.66 -3.67 12.76
CA THR A 40 2.19 -5.02 12.97
C THR A 40 1.93 -5.95 11.79
N ASN A 41 0.73 -5.94 11.21
CA ASN A 41 0.42 -6.78 10.06
C ASN A 41 1.14 -6.30 8.79
N LEU A 42 1.29 -4.99 8.59
CA LEU A 42 2.07 -4.45 7.47
C LEU A 42 3.56 -4.82 7.59
N LYS A 43 4.14 -4.70 8.79
CA LYS A 43 5.53 -5.14 9.05
C LYS A 43 5.69 -6.65 8.87
N ARG A 44 4.73 -7.45 9.34
CA ARG A 44 4.72 -8.91 9.12
C ARG A 44 4.65 -9.23 7.63
N PHE A 45 3.82 -8.53 6.87
CA PHE A 45 3.73 -8.72 5.42
C PHE A 45 5.06 -8.44 4.73
N ILE A 46 5.80 -7.40 5.13
CA ILE A 46 7.13 -7.10 4.57
C ILE A 46 8.10 -8.27 4.82
N THR A 47 8.11 -8.84 6.02
CA THR A 47 9.10 -9.87 6.42
C THR A 47 8.67 -11.31 6.16
N SER A 48 7.40 -11.58 5.83
CA SER A 48 6.89 -12.93 5.61
C SER A 48 7.18 -13.46 4.20
N THR A 49 6.84 -14.72 3.94
CA THR A 49 6.80 -15.30 2.59
C THR A 49 5.46 -15.07 1.88
N GLU A 50 4.49 -14.40 2.52
CA GLU A 50 3.19 -14.13 1.91
C GLU A 50 3.36 -13.16 0.74
N SER A 51 3.05 -13.58 -0.49
CA SER A 51 3.20 -12.72 -1.67
C SER A 51 2.12 -11.65 -1.79
N GLN A 52 1.01 -11.75 -1.04
CA GLN A 52 -0.11 -10.84 -1.16
C GLN A 52 -0.69 -10.42 0.18
N LEU A 53 -1.00 -9.14 0.31
CA LEU A 53 -1.82 -8.58 1.37
C LEU A 53 -3.13 -8.02 0.79
N PHE A 54 -4.21 -8.25 1.54
CA PHE A 54 -5.61 -7.94 1.18
C PHE A 54 -6.15 -8.77 0.02
N LYS A 55 -7.45 -9.10 0.11
CA LYS A 55 -8.21 -9.83 -0.93
C LYS A 55 -9.30 -8.95 -1.59
N GLY A 56 -9.24 -7.64 -1.36
CA GLY A 56 -10.27 -6.67 -1.76
C GLY A 56 -9.90 -5.93 -3.05
N ARG A 57 -10.49 -4.73 -3.21
CA ARG A 57 -10.20 -3.83 -4.34
C ARG A 57 -8.75 -3.36 -4.35
N LEU A 58 -8.24 -2.88 -3.21
CA LEU A 58 -6.83 -2.55 -3.04
C LEU A 58 -6.09 -3.80 -2.56
N GLN A 59 -5.02 -4.15 -3.25
CA GLN A 59 -4.15 -5.28 -2.90
C GLN A 59 -2.70 -4.82 -2.96
N LEU A 60 -1.87 -5.38 -2.08
CA LEU A 60 -0.42 -5.24 -2.13
C LEU A 60 0.15 -6.59 -2.52
N TYR A 61 1.03 -6.64 -3.50
CA TYR A 61 1.61 -7.87 -3.99
C TYR A 61 3.14 -7.73 -4.04
N LYS A 62 3.88 -8.59 -3.33
CA LYS A 62 5.34 -8.60 -3.36
C LYS A 62 5.84 -9.23 -4.65
N ASN A 63 6.78 -8.56 -5.28
CA ASN A 63 7.52 -9.05 -6.43
C ASN A 63 8.98 -8.60 -6.28
N ASP A 64 9.87 -9.54 -5.99
CA ASP A 64 11.26 -9.27 -5.64
C ASP A 64 11.38 -8.17 -4.56
N ASP A 65 12.07 -7.07 -4.86
CA ASP A 65 12.27 -5.93 -3.95
C ASP A 65 11.15 -4.87 -4.01
N ALA A 66 10.08 -5.16 -4.75
CA ALA A 66 8.95 -4.25 -4.98
C ALA A 66 7.64 -4.77 -4.37
N ILE A 67 6.77 -3.83 -4.05
CA ILE A 67 5.36 -4.04 -3.72
C ILE A 67 4.54 -3.44 -4.86
N ILE A 68 3.98 -4.32 -5.67
CA ILE A 68 3.01 -3.98 -6.70
C ILE A 68 1.68 -3.61 -6.02
N ILE A 69 1.18 -2.43 -6.34
CA ILE A 69 -0.12 -1.95 -5.92
C ILE A 69 -1.12 -2.39 -6.97
N LYS A 70 -2.14 -3.14 -6.55
CA LYS A 70 -3.21 -3.58 -7.46
C LYS A 70 -4.55 -2.94 -7.10
N LEU A 71 -5.29 -2.54 -8.13
CA LEU A 71 -6.68 -2.10 -8.03
C LEU A 71 -7.57 -3.07 -8.82
N LYS A 72 -8.46 -3.77 -8.12
CA LYS A 72 -9.37 -4.78 -8.69
C LYS A 72 -8.63 -5.89 -9.46
N GLY A 73 -7.42 -6.23 -9.02
CA GLY A 73 -6.57 -7.27 -9.63
C GLY A 73 -5.59 -6.75 -10.68
N GLU A 74 -5.75 -5.51 -11.14
CA GLU A 74 -4.88 -4.89 -12.14
C GLU A 74 -3.72 -4.14 -11.48
N ASP A 75 -2.52 -4.26 -12.06
CA ASP A 75 -1.32 -3.57 -11.59
C ASP A 75 -1.39 -2.08 -11.95
N VAL A 76 -1.36 -1.22 -10.94
CA VAL A 76 -1.51 0.23 -11.11
C VAL A 76 -0.27 1.02 -10.73
N GLY A 77 0.72 0.37 -10.13
CA GLY A 77 1.98 0.98 -9.76
C GLY A 77 2.78 0.10 -8.82
N ALA A 78 3.96 0.55 -8.44
CA ALA A 78 4.81 -0.15 -7.49
C ALA A 78 5.52 0.86 -6.58
N ILE A 79 5.80 0.41 -5.37
CA ILE A 79 6.74 1.04 -4.44
C ILE A 79 7.77 0.00 -4.03
N THR A 80 8.93 0.42 -3.55
CA THR A 80 9.92 -0.52 -3.00
C THR A 80 9.49 -1.02 -1.63
N LEU A 81 9.97 -2.21 -1.23
CA LEU A 81 9.80 -2.72 0.14
C LEU A 81 10.35 -1.73 1.18
N SER A 82 11.50 -1.13 0.91
CA SER A 82 12.17 -0.16 1.80
C SER A 82 11.34 1.11 2.00
N GLU A 83 10.70 1.62 0.95
CA GLU A 83 9.80 2.77 1.04
C GLU A 83 8.62 2.52 1.98
N LEU A 84 7.99 1.33 1.87
CA LEU A 84 6.91 0.96 2.78
C LEU A 84 7.45 0.78 4.21
N GLU A 85 8.59 0.12 4.39
CA GLU A 85 9.18 -0.11 5.71
C GLU A 85 9.45 1.21 6.43
N LYS A 86 10.12 2.15 5.77
CA LYS A 86 10.39 3.50 6.30
C LYS A 86 9.11 4.24 6.66
N ALA A 87 8.07 4.10 5.85
CA ALA A 87 6.77 4.71 6.12
C ALA A 87 6.05 4.12 7.35
N LEU A 88 6.39 2.88 7.73
CA LEU A 88 5.88 2.21 8.93
C LEU A 88 6.75 2.45 10.17
N GLU A 89 7.77 3.30 10.10
CA GLU A 89 8.58 3.74 11.25
C GLU A 89 8.19 5.13 11.75
N THR A 90 7.47 5.90 10.94
CA THR A 90 6.97 7.23 11.26
C THR A 90 5.75 7.18 12.18
#